data_AF-A0AAI9SYT5-F1
#
_entry.id   AF-A0AAI9SYT5-F1
#
_cell.length_a   1.000
_cell.length_b   1.000
_cell.length_c   1.000
_cell.angle_alpha   90.00
_cell.angle_beta   90.00
_cell.angle_gamma   90.00
#
_symmetry.space_group_name_H-M   'P 1'
#
loop_
_entity.id
_entity.type
_entity.pdbx_description
1 polymer ?
#
loop_
_entity_poly.entity_id
_entity_poly.type
_entity_poly.pdbx_seq_one_letter_code
_entity_poly.pdbx_strand_id
1 'polypeptide(L)'
;MLIPKEDRKKIHQYLFQEGVVVAKKDFDLPKHDEIDTKNLYVIKALQSLTSKGFVKTQFSWQYYYYTLTDEGLEYLRGELNIPEGILPLTRLKNAPAERQRPARGGAPVRRGFRGRD
;
A
#
# COMPACT_ATOMS: atom_id res chain seq x y z
N MET A 1 -1.23 -14.58 -16.58
CA MET A 1 -1.63 -15.80 -15.84
C MET A 1 -3.13 -15.99 -15.98
N LEU A 2 -3.60 -17.22 -16.18
CA LEU A 2 -5.01 -17.56 -16.13
C LEU A 2 -5.44 -17.59 -14.66
N ILE A 3 -6.34 -16.68 -14.27
CA ILE A 3 -6.89 -16.56 -12.91
C ILE A 3 -8.41 -16.54 -13.08
N PRO A 4 -9.18 -17.30 -12.27
CA PRO A 4 -10.64 -17.23 -12.28
C PRO A 4 -11.14 -15.79 -12.13
N LYS A 5 -12.21 -15.43 -12.84
CA LYS A 5 -12.76 -14.06 -12.82
C LYS A 5 -13.19 -13.64 -11.41
N GLU A 6 -13.73 -14.58 -10.63
CA GLU A 6 -14.19 -14.34 -9.26
C GLU A 6 -13.03 -13.96 -8.34
N ASP A 7 -11.95 -14.74 -8.34
CA ASP A 7 -10.76 -14.45 -7.52
C ASP A 7 -10.08 -13.15 -7.94
N ARG A 8 -10.02 -12.87 -9.25
CA ARG A 8 -9.50 -11.58 -9.73
C ARG A 8 -10.34 -10.42 -9.23
N LYS A 9 -11.67 -10.54 -9.26
CA LYS A 9 -12.57 -9.50 -8.77
C LYS A 9 -12.40 -9.28 -7.26
N LYS A 10 -12.23 -10.35 -6.47
CA LYS A 10 -11.93 -10.25 -5.02
C LYS A 10 -10.64 -9.47 -4.76
N ILE A 11 -9.57 -9.77 -5.50
CA ILE A 11 -8.28 -9.07 -5.36
C ILE A 11 -8.42 -7.58 -5.69
N HIS A 12 -9.11 -7.26 -6.80
CA HIS A 12 -9.33 -5.86 -7.23
C HIS A 12 -10.21 -5.10 -6.24
N GLN A 13 -11.27 -5.74 -5.70
CA GLN A 13 -12.15 -5.14 -4.71
C GLN A 13 -11.42 -4.84 -3.40
N TYR A 14 -10.60 -5.79 -2.92
CA TYR A 14 -9.78 -5.58 -1.72
C TYR A 14 -8.77 -4.44 -1.92
N LEU A 15 -8.05 -4.45 -3.05
CA LEU A 15 -7.10 -3.40 -3.40
C LEU A 15 -7.76 -2.02 -3.49
N PHE A 16 -9.00 -1.93 -3.99
CA PHE A 16 -9.74 -0.67 -4.05
C PHE A 16 -10.23 -0.19 -2.68
N GLN A 17 -10.62 -1.09 -1.78
CA GLN A 17 -11.09 -0.73 -0.44
C GLN A 17 -9.94 -0.24 0.45
N GLU A 18 -8.85 -1.01 0.53
CA GLU A 18 -7.73 -0.70 1.40
C GLU A 18 -6.71 0.25 0.76
N GLY A 19 -6.55 0.22 -0.57
CA GLY A 19 -5.54 0.99 -1.29
C GLY A 19 -4.10 0.47 -1.16
N VAL A 20 -3.89 -0.56 -0.33
CA VAL A 20 -2.60 -1.22 -0.11
C VAL A 20 -2.80 -2.74 0.00
N VAL A 21 -1.81 -3.52 -0.42
CA VAL A 21 -1.79 -4.98 -0.24
C VAL A 21 -0.38 -5.43 0.11
N VAL A 22 -0.24 -6.37 1.03
CA VAL A 22 1.05 -6.97 1.37
C VAL A 22 0.97 -8.46 1.11
N ALA A 23 1.90 -9.01 0.34
CA ALA A 23 1.95 -10.45 0.06
C ALA A 23 3.34 -11.02 0.33
N LYS A 24 3.42 -12.09 1.12
CA LYS A 24 4.65 -12.86 1.29
C LYS A 24 5.05 -13.51 -0.04
N LYS A 25 6.34 -13.55 -0.37
CA LYS A 25 6.89 -14.26 -1.55
C LYS A 25 6.90 -15.77 -1.29
N ASP A 26 5.70 -16.35 -1.26
CA ASP A 26 5.45 -17.77 -1.11
C ASP A 26 4.35 -18.17 -2.09
N PHE A 27 4.73 -18.87 -3.17
CA PHE A 27 3.79 -19.17 -4.25
C PHE A 27 2.91 -20.39 -3.97
N ASP A 28 3.32 -21.24 -3.04
CA ASP A 28 2.65 -22.49 -2.70
C ASP A 28 1.66 -22.32 -1.54
N LEU A 29 1.69 -21.15 -0.88
CA LEU A 29 0.74 -20.80 0.16
C LEU A 29 -0.70 -20.88 -0.40
N PRO A 30 -1.54 -21.81 0.13
CA PRO A 30 -2.83 -22.12 -0.46
C PRO A 30 -3.85 -20.99 -0.30
N LYS A 31 -3.67 -20.14 0.71
CA LYS A 31 -4.56 -19.01 1.01
C LYS A 31 -3.75 -17.81 1.48
N HIS A 32 -4.10 -16.64 0.97
CA HIS A 32 -3.53 -15.37 1.41
C HIS A 32 -4.16 -14.93 2.74
N ASP A 33 -3.42 -14.17 3.56
CA ASP A 33 -3.82 -13.85 4.95
C ASP A 33 -5.10 -12.99 5.00
N GLU A 34 -5.18 -11.96 4.14
CA GLU A 34 -6.27 -10.98 4.14
C GLU A 34 -7.34 -11.26 3.08
N ILE A 35 -6.96 -11.95 2.00
CA ILE A 35 -7.80 -12.18 0.82
C ILE A 35 -8.06 -13.67 0.74
N ASP A 36 -9.33 -14.07 0.67
CA ASP A 36 -9.75 -15.46 0.50
C ASP A 36 -9.49 -15.99 -0.93
N THR A 37 -8.22 -15.99 -1.33
CA THR A 37 -7.69 -16.46 -2.63
C THR A 37 -6.28 -17.02 -2.46
N LYS A 38 -5.77 -17.74 -3.47
CA LYS A 38 -4.40 -18.27 -3.46
C LYS A 38 -3.37 -17.13 -3.54
N ASN A 39 -2.29 -17.24 -2.77
CA ASN A 39 -1.26 -16.19 -2.74
C ASN A 39 -0.58 -15.99 -4.10
N LEU A 40 -0.41 -17.07 -4.88
CA LEU A 40 0.06 -17.00 -6.26
C LEU A 40 -0.82 -16.08 -7.13
N TYR A 41 -2.15 -16.13 -6.98
CA TYR A 41 -3.07 -15.30 -7.75
C TYR A 41 -2.92 -13.83 -7.38
N VAL A 42 -2.78 -13.52 -6.09
CA VAL A 42 -2.52 -12.17 -5.58
C VAL A 42 -1.23 -11.60 -6.21
N ILE A 43 -0.11 -12.32 -6.08
CA ILE A 43 1.18 -11.86 -6.58
C ILE A 43 1.15 -11.66 -8.10
N LYS A 44 0.56 -12.59 -8.86
CA LYS A 44 0.55 -12.52 -10.33
C LYS A 44 -0.48 -11.52 -10.88
N ALA A 45 -1.61 -11.33 -10.20
CA ALA A 45 -2.56 -10.27 -10.53
C ALA A 45 -1.92 -8.89 -10.31
N LEU A 46 -1.30 -8.68 -9.15
CA LEU A 46 -0.64 -7.41 -8.83
C LEU A 46 0.59 -7.19 -9.72
N GLN A 47 1.34 -8.24 -10.07
CA GLN A 47 2.42 -8.13 -11.08
C GLN A 47 1.87 -7.59 -12.42
N SER A 48 0.70 -8.06 -12.87
CA SER A 48 0.09 -7.55 -14.10
C SER A 48 -0.41 -6.10 -13.99
N LEU A 49 -0.83 -5.64 -12.81
CA LEU A 49 -1.22 -4.25 -12.59
C LEU A 49 0.01 -3.33 -12.51
N THR A 50 1.08 -3.81 -11.90
CA THR A 50 2.34 -3.05 -11.76
C THR A 50 3.02 -2.81 -13.09
N SER A 51 3.02 -3.79 -14.01
CA SER A 51 3.57 -3.61 -15.36
C SER A 51 2.81 -2.56 -16.18
N LYS A 52 1.57 -2.23 -15.80
CA LYS A 52 0.74 -1.19 -16.43
C LYS A 52 0.82 0.16 -15.75
N GLY A 53 1.55 0.29 -14.63
CA GLY A 53 1.68 1.55 -13.88
C GLY A 53 0.58 1.80 -12.83
N PHE A 54 -0.43 0.92 -12.72
CA PHE A 54 -1.57 1.10 -11.80
C PHE A 54 -1.23 0.86 -10.33
N VAL A 55 -0.14 0.15 -10.05
CA VAL A 55 0.28 -0.19 -8.69
C VAL A 55 1.79 -0.07 -8.62
N LYS A 56 2.29 0.56 -7.57
CA LYS A 56 3.71 0.59 -7.24
C LYS A 56 4.05 -0.56 -6.30
N THR A 57 5.09 -1.32 -6.65
CA THR A 57 5.61 -2.41 -5.81
C THR A 57 6.88 -1.99 -5.10
N GLN A 58 7.05 -2.42 -3.86
CA GLN A 58 8.31 -2.45 -3.12
C GLN A 58 8.54 -3.86 -2.61
N PHE A 59 9.73 -4.41 -2.82
CA PHE A 59 10.09 -5.74 -2.34
C PHE A 59 11.09 -5.64 -1.20
N SER A 60 10.77 -6.23 -0.05
CA SER A 60 11.62 -6.15 1.14
C SER A 60 11.37 -7.36 2.04
N TRP A 61 12.43 -8.00 2.54
CA TRP A 61 12.34 -9.13 3.50
C TRP A 61 11.43 -10.29 3.05
N GLN A 62 11.47 -10.62 1.75
CA GLN A 62 10.57 -11.60 1.14
C GLN A 62 9.08 -11.23 1.19
N TYR A 63 8.74 -9.95 1.33
CA TYR A 63 7.39 -9.44 1.18
C TYR A 63 7.30 -8.46 0.00
N TYR A 64 6.20 -8.56 -0.74
CA TYR A 64 5.78 -7.58 -1.73
C TYR A 64 4.79 -6.61 -1.08
N TYR A 65 5.17 -5.35 -1.06
CA TYR A 65 4.33 -4.24 -0.63
C TYR A 65 3.80 -3.54 -1.87
N TYR A 66 2.48 -3.57 -2.03
CA TYR A 66 1.78 -2.95 -3.14
C TYR A 66 1.04 -1.71 -2.68
N THR A 67 1.21 -0.62 -3.43
CA THR A 67 0.57 0.66 -3.18
C THR A 67 -0.18 1.10 -4.43
N LEU A 68 -1.48 1.38 -4.30
CA LEU A 68 -2.31 1.82 -5.40
C LEU A 68 -1.93 3.25 -5.82
N THR A 69 -1.86 3.50 -7.13
CA THR A 69 -1.63 4.85 -7.70
C THR A 69 -2.96 5.49 -8.11
N ASP A 70 -2.96 6.81 -8.36
CA ASP A 70 -4.18 7.52 -8.80
C ASP A 70 -4.71 6.97 -10.13
N GLU A 71 -3.83 6.65 -11.09
CA GLU A 71 -4.20 6.01 -12.36
C GLU A 71 -4.82 4.62 -12.15
N GLY A 72 -4.27 3.84 -11.22
CA GLY A 72 -4.80 2.53 -10.87
C GLY A 72 -6.18 2.60 -10.23
N LEU A 73 -6.45 3.68 -9.49
CA LEU A 73 -7.75 3.92 -8.86
C LEU A 73 -8.83 4.16 -9.92
N GLU A 74 -8.55 4.95 -10.95
CA GLU A 74 -9.47 5.17 -12.07
C GLU A 74 -9.73 3.87 -12.85
N TYR A 75 -8.67 3.09 -13.09
CA TYR A 75 -8.79 1.79 -13.75
C TYR A 75 -9.69 0.82 -12.98
N LEU A 76 -9.46 0.66 -11.67
CA LEU A 76 -10.25 -0.23 -10.82
C LEU A 76 -11.71 0.23 -10.71
N ARG A 77 -11.95 1.54 -10.73
CA ARG A 77 -13.31 2.10 -10.74
C ARG A 77 -14.09 1.66 -11.99
N GLY A 78 -13.46 1.76 -13.16
CA GLY A 78 -14.05 1.30 -14.42
C GLY A 78 -14.26 -0.22 -14.48
N GLU A 79 -13.33 -1.01 -13.94
CA GLU A 79 -13.44 -2.47 -13.96
C GLU A 79 -14.50 -2.99 -12.98
N LEU A 80 -14.63 -2.38 -11.80
CA LEU A 80 -15.60 -2.77 -10.78
C LEU A 80 -16.98 -2.12 -10.94
N ASN A 81 -17.14 -1.16 -11.85
CA ASN A 81 -18.36 -0.36 -12.07
C ASN A 81 -18.85 0.34 -10.79
N ILE A 82 -17.92 0.92 -10.02
CA ILE A 82 -18.23 1.63 -8.78
C ILE A 82 -18.40 3.13 -9.09
N PRO A 83 -19.42 3.82 -8.55
CA PRO A 83 -19.59 5.27 -8.75
C PRO A 83 -18.44 6.08 -8.13
N GLU A 84 -18.17 7.27 -8.67
CA GLU A 84 -16.99 8.08 -8.34
C GLU A 84 -16.86 8.52 -6.87
N GLY A 85 -17.95 8.48 -6.10
CA GLY A 85 -17.98 8.96 -4.72
C GLY A 85 -17.28 8.06 -3.70
N ILE A 86 -16.99 6.79 -4.02
CA ILE A 86 -16.34 5.86 -3.08
C ILE A 86 -14.82 5.97 -3.24
N LEU A 87 -14.16 6.38 -2.16
CA LEU A 87 -12.71 6.50 -2.08
C LEU A 87 -12.12 5.37 -1.25
N PRO A 88 -10.89 4.92 -1.53
CA PRO A 88 -10.17 4.00 -0.67
C PRO A 88 -10.00 4.60 0.74
N LEU A 89 -9.95 3.72 1.74
CA LEU A 89 -9.81 4.10 3.15
C LEU A 89 -8.57 4.96 3.42
N THR A 90 -7.51 4.78 2.63
CA THR A 90 -6.28 5.59 2.69
C THR A 90 -6.51 7.08 2.35
N ARG A 91 -7.46 7.41 1.48
CA ARG A 91 -7.75 8.80 1.07
C ARG A 91 -8.78 9.48 1.96
N LEU A 92 -9.64 8.70 2.63
CA LEU A 92 -10.61 9.18 3.61
C LEU A 92 -9.93 9.62 4.92
N LYS A 93 -8.84 8.94 5.31
CA LYS A 93 -8.06 9.22 6.53
C LYS A 93 -7.04 10.35 6.34
N ASN A 94 -7.43 11.53 5.81
CA ASN A 94 -6.57 12.73 5.79
C ASN A 94 -6.27 13.29 7.21
N ALA A 95 -5.77 12.45 8.12
CA ALA A 95 -5.02 12.90 9.29
C ALA A 95 -3.55 12.55 9.00
N PRO A 96 -2.65 13.53 8.89
CA PRO A 96 -1.25 13.22 8.93
C PRO A 96 -0.98 12.56 10.29
N ALA A 97 -0.72 11.25 10.29
CA ALA A 97 0.17 10.70 11.29
C ALA A 97 1.54 11.26 10.93
N GLU A 98 1.78 12.52 11.33
CA GLU A 98 3.12 13.05 11.52
C GLU A 98 3.84 11.97 12.31
N ARG A 99 4.62 11.13 11.63
CA ARG A 99 5.61 10.32 12.30
C ARG A 99 6.45 11.37 12.97
N GLN A 100 6.26 11.56 14.28
CA GLN A 100 7.13 12.37 15.10
C GLN A 100 8.51 11.78 14.88
N ARG A 101 9.25 12.35 13.92
CA ARG A 101 10.68 12.15 13.83
C ARG A 101 11.14 12.65 15.18
N PRO A 102 11.73 11.80 16.05
CA PRO A 102 12.31 12.33 17.26
C PRO A 102 13.30 13.40 16.80
N ALA A 103 13.00 14.65 17.15
CA ALA A 103 13.89 15.77 16.90
C ALA A 103 15.22 15.35 17.50
N ARG A 104 16.20 15.12 16.63
CA ARG A 104 17.54 14.68 17.03
C ARG A 104 18.13 15.83 17.86
N GLY A 105 18.01 15.68 19.18
CA GLY A 105 18.68 16.40 20.26
C GLY A 105 19.18 17.80 19.92
N GLY A 106 18.36 18.81 20.19
CA GLY A 106 18.85 20.15 20.47
C GLY A 106 19.61 20.14 21.79
N ALA A 107 20.93 19.95 21.74
CA ALA A 107 21.80 20.16 22.90
C ALA A 107 21.87 21.67 23.21
N PRO A 108 21.85 22.07 24.49
CA PRO A 108 21.70 23.46 24.89
C PRO A 108 22.94 24.28 24.52
N VAL A 109 22.71 25.47 23.97
CA VAL A 109 23.72 26.51 23.78
C VAL A 109 24.35 26.81 25.15
N ARG A 110 25.62 26.42 25.34
CA ARG A 110 26.46 26.88 26.45
C ARG A 110 26.56 28.41 26.36
N ARG A 111 25.74 29.11 27.15
CA ARG A 111 25.84 30.55 27.36
C ARG A 111 27.17 30.82 28.06
N GLY A 112 28.08 31.49 27.35
CA GLY A 112 29.41 31.82 27.83
C GLY A 112 29.36 32.60 29.15
N PHE A 113 30.16 32.14 30.11
CA PHE A 113 30.46 32.87 31.33
C PHE A 113 31.46 33.98 30.98
N ARG A 114 30.98 35.22 30.90
CA ARG A 114 31.80 36.44 30.80
C ARG A 114 31.12 37.54 31.64
N GLY A 115 31.83 38.02 32.66
CA GLY A 115 31.42 39.10 33.56
C GLY A 115 31.78 38.72 35.00
N ARG A 116 32.96 39.09 35.51
CA ARG A 116 33.36 40.42 36.02
C ARG A 116 32.73 40.64 37.41
N ASP A 117 33.51 40.36 38.46
CA ASP A 117 33.91 41.26 39.55
C ASP A 117 35.10 40.62 40.30
#